data_AF-A0A2Z6Q9R7-F1
#
_entry.id   AF-A0A2Z6Q9R7-F1
#
_cell.length_a   1.000
_cell.length_b   1.000
_cell.length_c   1.000
_cell.angle_alpha   90.00
_cell.angle_beta   90.00
_cell.angle_gamma   90.00
#
_symmetry.space_group_name_H-M   'P 1'
#
loop_
_entity.id
_entity.type
_entity.pdbx_description
1 polymer ?
#
loop_
_entity_poly.entity_id
_entity_poly.type
_entity_poly.pdbx_seq_one_letter_code
_entity_poly.pdbx_strand_id
1 'polypeptide(L)'
;MNYSKICQPPYNQSKQLADEIRANRIKHTIVTPKMILRRNIKREINEKNIVIVDMNSMVNNVWNNHLTDVQREGFEVLARNINEINQNVANVNRDSHNRMNRINNRQEIDHALGVAIFSGTEFSKKNDFESFILTPFP
;
A
#
# COMPACT_ATOMS: atom_id res chain seq x y z
N MET A 1 5.86 -8.72 28.52
CA MET A 1 5.22 -8.69 27.18
C MET A 1 3.86 -9.36 27.26
N ASN A 2 2.80 -8.90 26.58
CA ASN A 2 1.53 -9.65 26.52
C ASN A 2 1.40 -10.43 25.20
N TYR A 3 1.78 -11.71 25.22
CA TYR A 3 1.74 -12.55 24.04
C TYR A 3 0.33 -12.87 23.55
N SER A 4 -0.68 -12.88 24.42
CA SER A 4 -2.05 -13.14 23.97
C SER A 4 -2.59 -12.03 23.06
N LYS A 5 -2.10 -10.79 23.20
CA LYS A 5 -2.42 -9.70 22.28
C LYS A 5 -1.53 -9.70 21.04
N ILE A 6 -0.23 -9.96 21.22
CA ILE A 6 0.74 -9.93 20.12
C ILE A 6 0.45 -11.01 19.09
N CYS A 7 0.16 -12.22 19.57
CA CYS A 7 -0.04 -13.42 18.76
C CYS A 7 -1.42 -13.49 18.10
N GLN A 8 -2.29 -12.51 18.32
CA GLN A 8 -3.60 -12.45 17.67
C GLN A 8 -3.51 -11.58 16.41
N PRO A 9 -3.77 -12.16 15.23
CA PRO A 9 -3.94 -11.37 14.02
C PRO A 9 -5.10 -10.37 14.21
N PRO A 10 -4.97 -9.13 13.72
CA PRO A 10 -6.08 -8.18 13.70
C PRO A 10 -7.11 -8.59 12.62
N TYR A 11 -7.94 -9.58 12.96
CA TYR A 11 -8.99 -10.09 12.08
C TYR A 11 -9.90 -8.97 11.57
N ASN A 12 -10.32 -9.07 10.30
CA ASN A 12 -11.21 -8.12 9.61
C ASN A 12 -10.64 -6.70 9.39
N GLN A 13 -9.36 -6.45 9.66
CA GLN A 13 -8.73 -5.14 9.46
C GLN A 13 -7.85 -5.07 8.21
N SER A 14 -7.96 -6.02 7.28
CA SER A 14 -7.14 -6.09 6.07
C SER A 14 -7.21 -4.80 5.24
N LYS A 15 -8.40 -4.26 5.02
CA LYS A 15 -8.59 -3.00 4.28
C LYS A 15 -7.94 -1.81 4.98
N GLN A 16 -8.24 -1.61 6.26
CA GLN A 16 -7.66 -0.54 7.06
C GLN A 16 -6.12 -0.62 7.09
N LEU A 17 -5.56 -1.82 7.29
CA LEU A 17 -4.12 -2.03 7.27
C LEU A 17 -3.51 -1.77 5.88
N ALA A 18 -4.20 -2.17 4.82
CA ALA A 18 -3.79 -1.88 3.46
C ALA A 18 -3.74 -0.37 3.19
N ASP A 19 -4.76 0.37 3.61
CA ASP A 19 -4.83 1.84 3.51
C ASP A 19 -3.68 2.50 4.29
N GLU A 20 -3.46 2.11 5.55
CA GLU A 20 -2.40 2.67 6.39
C GLU A 20 -0.99 2.37 5.85
N ILE A 21 -0.76 1.17 5.30
CA ILE A 21 0.52 0.81 4.68
C ILE A 21 0.78 1.66 3.43
N ARG A 22 -0.28 2.01 2.69
CA ARG A 22 -0.19 2.88 1.50
C ARG A 22 -0.06 4.36 1.82
N ALA A 23 -0.66 4.85 2.91
CA ALA A 23 -0.77 6.29 3.21
C ALA A 23 0.55 7.06 3.12
N ASN A 24 1.69 6.42 3.40
CA ASN A 24 3.02 7.04 3.35
C ASN A 24 3.98 6.36 2.36
N ARG A 25 3.48 5.60 1.39
CA ARG A 25 4.32 4.84 0.43
C ARG A 25 3.90 5.09 -1.01
N ILE A 26 4.85 5.62 -1.79
CA ILE A 26 4.72 5.83 -3.24
C ILE A 26 4.72 4.48 -3.98
N LYS A 27 5.39 3.45 -3.43
CA LYS A 27 5.49 2.11 -4.04
C LYS A 27 4.79 1.04 -3.21
N HIS A 28 4.06 0.17 -3.90
CA HIS A 28 3.50 -1.04 -3.32
C HIS A 28 4.61 -1.87 -2.67
N THR A 29 4.49 -2.14 -1.38
CA THR A 29 5.38 -3.04 -0.66
C THR A 29 4.62 -4.31 -0.33
N ILE A 30 5.20 -5.46 -0.67
CA ILE A 30 4.66 -6.76 -0.28
C ILE A 30 4.69 -6.85 1.25
N VAL A 31 3.52 -7.08 1.83
CA VAL A 31 3.34 -7.24 3.26
C VAL A 31 3.57 -8.70 3.61
N THR A 32 4.46 -8.94 4.58
CA THR A 32 4.71 -10.27 5.11
C THR A 32 4.00 -10.47 6.46
N PRO A 33 3.71 -11.71 6.86
CA PRO A 33 3.12 -12.02 8.16
C PRO A 33 3.94 -11.43 9.33
N LYS A 34 5.27 -11.53 9.25
CA LYS A 34 6.20 -10.97 10.23
C LYS A 34 6.15 -9.44 10.31
N MET A 35 5.82 -8.73 9.23
CA MET A 35 5.62 -7.28 9.29
C MET A 35 4.38 -6.90 10.08
N ILE A 36 3.31 -7.68 9.97
CA ILE A 36 2.09 -7.50 10.76
C ILE A 36 2.36 -7.83 12.23
N LEU A 37 3.05 -8.94 12.51
CA LEU A 37 3.47 -9.30 13.86
C LEU A 37 4.36 -8.22 14.49
N ARG A 38 5.32 -7.67 13.72
CA ARG A 38 6.17 -6.55 14.13
C ARG A 38 5.33 -5.33 14.53
N ARG A 39 4.23 -5.05 13.83
CA ARG A 39 3.32 -3.96 14.19
C ARG A 39 2.63 -4.23 15.53
N ASN A 40 2.10 -5.44 15.75
CA ASN A 40 1.48 -5.81 17.02
C ASN A 40 2.47 -5.69 18.19
N ILE A 41 3.70 -6.17 18.00
CA ILE A 41 4.77 -6.03 19.00
C ILE A 41 5.06 -4.57 19.29
N LYS A 42 5.23 -3.72 18.27
CA LYS A 42 5.46 -2.28 18.45
C LYS A 42 4.35 -1.60 19.25
N ARG A 43 3.09 -1.96 18.98
CA ARG A 43 1.95 -1.43 19.71
C ARG A 43 2.05 -1.75 21.20
N GLU A 44 2.32 -3.00 21.55
CA GLU A 44 2.47 -3.40 22.95
C GLU A 44 3.69 -2.76 23.65
N ILE A 45 4.79 -2.60 22.93
CA ILE A 45 5.99 -1.93 23.44
C ILE A 45 5.67 -0.48 23.78
N ASN A 46 5.02 0.23 22.86
CA ASN A 46 4.63 1.62 23.04
C ASN A 46 3.60 1.78 24.17
N GLU A 47 2.57 0.93 24.20
CA GLU A 47 1.54 0.94 25.25
C GLU A 47 2.12 0.73 26.66
N LYS A 48 3.24 -0.02 26.76
CA LYS A 48 3.87 -0.37 28.04
C LYS A 48 5.19 0.35 28.31
N ASN A 49 5.59 1.27 27.43
CA ASN A 49 6.86 1.97 27.48
C ASN A 49 8.07 1.03 27.67
N ILE A 50 8.06 -0.12 26.99
CA ILE A 50 9.15 -1.12 27.04
C ILE A 50 10.28 -0.65 26.13
N VAL A 51 11.53 -0.81 26.55
CA VAL A 51 12.70 -0.60 25.67
C VAL A 51 13.10 -1.94 25.08
N ILE A 52 13.12 -2.06 23.74
CA ILE A 52 13.62 -3.23 23.03
C ILE A 52 14.89 -2.87 22.28
N VAL A 53 15.94 -3.65 22.52
CA VAL A 53 17.26 -3.48 21.88
C VAL A 53 17.25 -4.02 20.45
N ASP A 54 16.63 -5.18 20.21
CA ASP A 54 16.52 -5.77 18.86
C ASP A 54 15.10 -6.23 18.53
N MET A 55 14.44 -5.44 17.69
CA MET A 55 13.10 -5.72 17.19
C MET A 55 13.04 -6.96 16.28
N ASN A 56 14.08 -7.22 15.48
CA ASN A 56 14.07 -8.33 14.52
C ASN A 56 14.20 -9.66 15.24
N SER A 57 15.12 -9.75 16.22
CA SER A 57 15.24 -10.92 17.08
C SER A 57 13.92 -11.20 17.82
N MET A 58 13.28 -10.16 18.37
CA MET A 58 12.00 -10.32 19.06
C MET A 58 10.89 -10.86 18.14
N VAL A 59 10.77 -10.31 16.93
CA VAL A 59 9.79 -10.81 15.94
C VAL A 59 10.04 -12.27 15.59
N ASN A 60 11.30 -12.65 15.36
CA ASN A 60 11.64 -14.03 15.04
C ASN A 60 11.37 -14.98 16.21
N ASN A 61 11.69 -14.57 17.43
CA ASN A 61 11.39 -15.35 18.63
C ASN A 61 9.88 -15.58 18.78
N VAL A 62 9.07 -14.53 18.62
CA VAL A 62 7.60 -14.67 18.69
C VAL A 62 7.07 -15.56 17.58
N TRP A 63 7.53 -15.36 16.35
CA TRP A 63 7.10 -16.15 15.20
C TRP A 63 7.40 -17.65 15.36
N ASN A 64 8.61 -17.98 15.83
CA ASN A 64 9.08 -19.35 15.93
C ASN A 64 8.56 -20.06 17.18
N ASN A 65 8.50 -19.37 18.32
CA ASN A 65 8.33 -20.03 19.62
C ASN A 65 7.00 -19.71 20.32
N HIS A 66 6.26 -18.68 19.90
CA HIS A 66 5.08 -18.20 20.62
C HIS A 66 3.78 -18.19 19.81
N LEU A 67 3.86 -18.40 18.49
CA LEU A 67 2.67 -18.58 17.65
C LEU A 67 2.32 -20.06 17.54
N THR A 68 1.04 -20.38 17.72
CA THR A 68 0.48 -21.65 17.27
C THR A 68 0.33 -21.65 15.74
N ASP A 69 0.16 -22.83 15.15
CA ASP A 69 0.02 -22.94 13.69
C ASP A 69 -1.23 -22.19 13.18
N VAL A 70 -2.35 -22.26 13.91
CA VAL A 70 -3.58 -21.50 13.60
C VAL A 70 -3.33 -19.99 13.62
N GLN A 71 -2.53 -19.51 14.58
CA GLN A 71 -2.20 -18.08 14.64
C GLN A 71 -1.30 -17.67 13.48
N ARG A 72 -0.29 -18.49 13.12
CA ARG A 72 0.56 -18.24 11.95
C ARG A 72 -0.27 -18.17 10.67
N GLU A 73 -1.16 -19.13 10.47
CA GLU A 73 -2.08 -19.14 9.33
C GLU A 73 -2.93 -17.87 9.30
N GLY A 74 -3.44 -17.43 10.44
CA GLY A 74 -4.19 -16.16 10.52
C GLY A 74 -3.37 -14.93 10.08
N PHE A 75 -2.09 -14.85 10.44
CA PHE A 75 -1.21 -13.79 9.93
C PHE A 75 -0.90 -13.93 8.44
N GLU A 76 -0.78 -15.14 7.93
CA GLU A 76 -0.56 -15.43 6.50
C GLU A 76 -1.76 -15.07 5.64
N VAL A 77 -2.96 -15.46 6.06
CA VAL A 77 -4.22 -15.07 5.42
C VAL A 77 -4.36 -13.56 5.40
N LEU A 78 -4.09 -12.90 6.53
CA LEU A 78 -4.19 -11.44 6.60
C LEU A 78 -3.18 -10.74 5.67
N ALA A 79 -1.92 -11.20 5.64
CA ALA A 79 -0.90 -10.65 4.74
C ALA A 79 -1.29 -10.80 3.27
N ARG A 80 -1.80 -11.98 2.89
CA ARG A 80 -2.32 -12.25 1.54
C ARG A 80 -3.46 -11.31 1.18
N ASN A 81 -4.48 -11.17 2.04
CA ASN A 81 -5.62 -10.29 1.79
C ASN A 81 -5.18 -8.82 1.63
N ILE A 82 -4.22 -8.35 2.44
CA ILE A 82 -3.67 -7.00 2.30
C ILE A 82 -2.96 -6.82 0.95
N ASN A 83 -2.17 -7.81 0.53
CA ASN A 83 -1.46 -7.75 -0.74
C ASN A 83 -2.42 -7.77 -1.93
N GLU A 84 -3.48 -8.59 -1.89
CA GLU A 84 -4.53 -8.60 -2.92
C GLU A 84 -5.24 -7.24 -3.05
N ILE A 85 -5.64 -6.64 -1.92
CA ILE A 85 -6.24 -5.30 -1.92
C ILE A 85 -5.30 -4.28 -2.55
N ASN A 86 -4.04 -4.29 -2.13
CA ASN A 86 -3.06 -3.34 -2.63
C ASN A 86 -2.71 -3.57 -4.11
N GLN A 87 -2.68 -4.81 -4.57
CA GLN A 87 -2.46 -5.15 -5.98
C GLN A 87 -3.63 -4.67 -6.83
N ASN A 88 -4.87 -4.84 -6.37
CA ASN A 88 -6.05 -4.32 -7.07
C ASN A 88 -5.99 -2.80 -7.20
N VAL A 89 -5.62 -2.09 -6.13
CA VAL A 89 -5.43 -0.62 -6.17
C VAL A 89 -4.31 -0.24 -7.16
N ALA A 90 -3.18 -0.95 -7.13
CA ALA A 90 -2.08 -0.69 -8.05
C ALA A 90 -2.49 -0.88 -9.52
N ASN A 91 -3.29 -1.91 -9.81
CA ASN A 91 -3.82 -2.17 -11.15
C ASN A 91 -4.75 -1.05 -11.63
N VAL A 92 -5.67 -0.59 -10.77
CA VAL A 92 -6.59 0.52 -11.09
C VAL A 92 -5.82 1.82 -11.34
N ASN A 93 -4.80 2.11 -10.52
CA ASN A 93 -3.95 3.29 -10.71
C ASN A 93 -3.17 3.22 -12.03
N ARG A 94 -2.66 2.04 -12.39
CA ARG A 94 -1.96 1.83 -13.67
C ARG A 94 -2.90 2.01 -14.86
N ASP A 95 -4.12 1.49 -14.79
CA ASP A 95 -5.13 1.70 -15.83
C ASP A 95 -5.46 3.19 -16.00
N SER A 96 -5.66 3.88 -14.88
CA SER A 96 -5.93 5.33 -14.87
C SER A 96 -4.77 6.13 -15.48
N HIS A 97 -3.53 5.78 -15.13
CA HIS A 97 -2.34 6.39 -15.72
C HIS A 97 -2.23 6.12 -17.23
N ASN A 98 -2.51 4.88 -17.68
CA ASN A 98 -2.53 4.54 -19.11
C ASN A 98 -3.60 5.34 -19.87
N ARG A 99 -4.80 5.51 -19.29
CA ARG A 99 -5.88 6.31 -19.89
C ARG A 99 -5.48 7.79 -19.99
N MET A 100 -4.85 8.34 -18.96
CA MET A 100 -4.35 9.72 -18.98
C MET A 100 -3.25 9.93 -20.04
N ASN A 101 -2.31 8.99 -20.17
CA ASN A 101 -1.29 9.06 -21.23
C ASN A 101 -1.91 9.01 -22.64
N ARG A 102 -3.00 8.25 -22.82
CA ARG A 102 -3.74 8.23 -24.09
C ARG A 102 -4.47 9.54 -24.40
N ILE A 103 -4.92 10.27 -23.38
CA ILE A 103 -5.52 11.61 -23.55
C ILE A 103 -4.45 12.63 -23.94
N ASN A 104 -3.24 12.53 -23.37
CA ASN A 104 -2.13 13.41 -23.71
C ASN A 104 -1.53 13.14 -25.10
N ASN A 105 -1.82 12.00 -25.72
CA ASN A 105 -1.43 11.73 -27.10
C ASN A 105 -2.40 12.43 -28.07
N ARG A 106 -1.84 13.13 -29.06
CA ARG A 106 -2.62 13.76 -30.14
C ARG A 106 -3.48 12.69 -30.82
N GLN A 107 -4.80 12.83 -30.73
CA GLN A 107 -5.72 11.94 -31.43
C GLN A 107 -5.60 12.22 -32.93
N GLU A 108 -5.35 11.20 -33.74
CA GLU A 108 -5.46 11.30 -35.20
C GLU A 108 -6.94 11.40 -35.56
N ILE A 109 -7.36 12.59 -35.99
CA ILE A 109 -8.75 12.85 -36.34
C ILE A 109 -8.81 13.11 -37.84
N ASP A 110 -9.41 12.17 -38.57
CA ASP A 110 -9.53 12.20 -40.05
C ASP A 110 -10.63 13.15 -40.56
N HIS A 111 -11.04 14.13 -39.75
CA HIS A 111 -12.12 15.04 -40.12
C HIS A 111 -11.83 16.47 -39.62
N ALA A 112 -11.88 17.44 -40.54
CA ALA A 112 -11.53 18.85 -40.28
C ALA A 112 -12.32 19.47 -39.11
N LEU A 113 -13.58 19.04 -38.91
CA LEU A 113 -14.41 19.48 -37.79
C LEU A 113 -13.90 18.95 -36.43
N GLY A 114 -13.40 17.71 -36.40
CA GLY A 114 -12.88 17.11 -35.18
C GLY A 114 -11.49 17.65 -34.82
N VAL A 115 -10.67 18.02 -35.82
CA VAL A 115 -9.39 18.72 -35.60
C VAL A 115 -9.57 20.07 -34.92
N ALA A 116 -10.67 20.80 -35.14
CA ALA A 116 -10.90 22.09 -34.48
C ALA A 116 -11.39 21.96 -33.02
N ILE A 117 -12.10 20.87 -32.68
CA ILE A 117 -12.79 20.70 -31.39
C ILE A 117 -12.00 19.79 -30.42
N PHE A 118 -11.33 18.76 -30.93
CA PHE A 118 -10.71 17.69 -30.12
C PHE A 118 -9.20 17.59 -30.28
N SER A 119 -8.54 18.53 -30.99
CA SER A 119 -7.08 18.49 -31.16
C SER A 119 -6.30 18.68 -29.86
N GLY A 120 -6.98 19.00 -28.75
CA GLY A 120 -6.38 19.09 -27.42
C GLY A 120 -5.42 20.28 -27.35
N THR A 121 -5.51 21.05 -26.27
CA THR A 121 -4.41 21.95 -25.93
C THR A 121 -3.17 21.10 -25.70
N GLU A 122 -2.08 21.40 -26.40
CA GLU A 122 -0.83 20.66 -26.27
C GLU A 122 -0.25 20.91 -24.85
N PHE A 123 -0.52 20.00 -23.91
CA PHE A 123 0.01 20.08 -22.54
C PHE A 123 1.52 19.74 -22.47
N SER A 124 2.16 19.42 -23.60
CA SER A 124 3.54 18.94 -23.71
C SER A 124 4.62 20.01 -23.44
N LYS A 125 4.26 21.29 -23.27
CA LYS A 125 5.25 22.36 -23.02
C LYS A 125 5.52 22.67 -21.56
N LYS A 126 4.89 21.97 -20.61
CA LYS A 126 5.24 22.09 -19.20
C LYS A 126 5.44 20.72 -18.57
N ASN A 127 6.69 20.42 -18.26
CA ASN A 127 7.13 19.38 -17.33
C ASN A 127 6.54 19.56 -15.91
N ASP A 128 5.66 20.55 -15.70
CA ASP A 128 5.11 20.91 -14.40
C ASP A 128 3.84 20.11 -14.07
N PHE A 129 3.14 19.48 -15.02
CA PHE A 129 1.89 18.78 -14.69
C PHE A 129 2.09 17.55 -13.79
N GLU A 130 3.23 16.86 -13.92
CA GLU A 130 3.57 15.77 -13.01
C GLU A 130 3.83 16.27 -11.58
N SER A 131 4.35 17.51 -11.41
CA SER A 131 4.59 18.08 -10.08
C SER A 131 3.31 18.58 -9.40
N PHE A 132 2.29 18.98 -10.18
CA PHE A 132 1.00 19.42 -9.64
C PHE A 132 0.05 18.30 -9.24
N ILE A 133 0.19 17.10 -9.84
CA ILE A 133 -0.70 15.95 -9.56
C ILE A 133 -0.08 14.98 -8.53
N LEU A 134 1.26 14.96 -8.41
CA LEU A 134 1.99 14.05 -7.51
C LEU A 134 2.48 14.70 -6.21
N THR A 135 2.23 15.99 -5.99
CA THR A 135 2.48 16.61 -4.69
C THR A 135 1.32 16.29 -3.73
N PRO A 136 1.58 15.76 -2.53
CA PRO A 136 0.55 15.69 -1.50
C PRO A 136 0.14 17.12 -1.18
N PHE A 137 -1.17 17.40 -1.22
CA PHE A 137 -1.69 18.65 -0.66
C PHE A 137 -1.28 18.76 0.83
N PRO A 138 -0.89 19.96 1.31
CA PRO A 138 -0.57 20.19 2.70
C PRO A 138 -1.75 19.93 3.65
#